data_AF-A0AA97D163-F1
#
_entry.id   AF-A0AA97D163-F1
#
_cell.length_a   1.000
_cell.length_b   1.000
_cell.length_c   1.000
_cell.angle_alpha   90.00
_cell.angle_beta   90.00
_cell.angle_gamma   90.00
#
_symmetry.space_group_name_H-M   'P 1'
#
loop_
_entity.id
_entity.type
_entity.pdbx_description
1 polymer ?
#
loop_
_entity_poly.entity_id
_entity_poly.type
_entity_poly.pdbx_seq_one_letter_code
_entity_poly.pdbx_strand_id
1 'polypeptide(L)'
;MSNKYEDVNNKDVKKILEAFFSKGMANQIDINDKVIELVWEMLSSSKECTKAMNFVPRPQGLVASPMYVAKELAKIAYRLSSQKDDSVYHICKVFSARGYATKIKLAGMGL
;
A
#
# COMPACT_ATOMS: atom_id res chain seq x y z
N MET A 1 17.30 -4.64 16.74
CA MET A 1 17.23 -4.14 15.35
C MET A 1 16.21 -3.02 15.35
N SER A 2 16.56 -1.83 14.86
CA SER A 2 15.60 -0.72 14.76
C SER A 2 14.67 -1.00 13.59
N ASN A 3 13.36 -0.81 13.78
CA ASN A 3 12.40 -0.91 12.68
C ASN A 3 12.63 0.29 11.74
N LYS A 4 12.84 0.02 10.46
CA LYS A 4 13.11 1.04 9.44
C LYS A 4 11.93 1.98 9.26
N TYR A 5 10.70 1.49 9.45
CA TYR A 5 9.46 2.22 9.23
C TYR A 5 8.65 2.44 10.52
N GLU A 6 9.32 2.86 11.59
CA GLU A 6 8.71 3.09 12.91
C GLU A 6 7.56 4.12 12.91
N ASP A 7 7.61 5.12 12.03
CA ASP A 7 6.57 6.14 11.89
C ASP A 7 5.32 5.67 11.12
N VAL A 8 5.34 4.47 10.53
CA VAL A 8 4.22 3.97 9.73
C VAL A 8 3.12 3.44 10.65
N ASN A 9 1.90 3.96 10.48
CA ASN A 9 0.73 3.43 11.17
C ASN A 9 0.20 2.16 10.48
N ASN A 10 0.26 1.03 11.19
CA ASN A 10 -0.22 -0.26 10.70
C ASN A 10 -1.68 -0.24 10.22
N LYS A 11 -2.54 0.62 10.79
CA LYS A 11 -3.95 0.74 10.36
C LYS A 11 -4.07 1.29 8.94
N ASP A 12 -3.19 2.20 8.54
CA ASP A 12 -3.21 2.80 7.20
C ASP A 12 -2.77 1.75 6.17
N VAL A 13 -1.75 0.97 6.49
CA VAL A 13 -1.29 -0.15 5.66
C VAL A 13 -2.40 -1.20 5.50
N LYS A 14 -3.07 -1.57 6.61
CA LYS A 14 -4.22 -2.48 6.57
C LYS A 14 -5.33 -1.95 5.67
N LYS A 15 -5.67 -0.67 5.78
CA LYS A 15 -6.71 -0.04 4.96
C LYS A 15 -6.39 -0.13 3.46
N ILE A 16 -5.13 0.09 3.10
CA ILE A 16 -4.65 -0.08 1.73
C ILE A 16 -4.78 -1.54 1.29
N LEU A 17 -4.36 -2.50 2.12
CA LEU A 17 -4.49 -3.93 1.81
C LEU A 17 -5.96 -4.35 1.61
N GLU A 18 -6.89 -3.84 2.43
CA GLU A 18 -8.34 -4.06 2.24
C GLU A 18 -8.79 -3.53 0.88
N ALA A 19 -8.31 -2.33 0.54
CA ALA A 19 -8.65 -1.65 -0.70
C ALA A 19 -8.04 -2.29 -1.94
N PHE A 20 -7.00 -3.12 -1.84
CA PHE A 20 -6.40 -3.83 -2.99
C PHE A 20 -6.83 -5.29 -3.10
N PHE A 21 -7.03 -5.94 -1.96
CA PHE A 21 -7.35 -7.35 -1.88
C PHE A 21 -8.76 -7.52 -1.30
N SER A 22 -8.85 -7.90 -0.02
CA SER A 22 -10.09 -8.04 0.73
C SER A 22 -9.84 -7.80 2.21
N LYS A 23 -10.91 -7.51 2.96
CA LYS A 23 -10.86 -7.37 4.42
C LYS A 23 -10.32 -8.61 5.13
N GLY A 24 -10.71 -9.81 4.65
CA GLY A 24 -10.23 -11.08 5.22
C GLY A 24 -8.73 -11.27 5.07
N MET A 25 -8.19 -11.00 3.88
CA MET A 25 -6.74 -11.12 3.63
C MET A 25 -5.96 -10.07 4.42
N ALA A 26 -6.41 -8.81 4.39
CA ALA A 26 -5.74 -7.72 5.08
C ALA A 26 -5.59 -8.02 6.58
N ASN A 27 -6.63 -8.55 7.24
CA ASN A 27 -6.61 -8.86 8.66
C ASN A 27 -5.59 -9.93 9.05
N GLN A 28 -5.27 -10.87 8.15
CA GLN A 28 -4.34 -11.97 8.40
C GLN A 28 -2.86 -11.60 8.26
N ILE A 29 -2.53 -10.46 7.65
CA ILE A 29 -1.14 -10.06 7.38
C ILE A 29 -0.56 -9.32 8.58
N ASP A 30 0.49 -9.83 9.22
CA ASP A 30 1.21 -9.03 10.22
C ASP A 30 2.02 -7.92 9.53
N ILE A 31 1.99 -6.71 10.07
CA ILE A 31 2.63 -5.55 9.41
C ILE A 31 4.05 -5.38 9.95
N ASN A 32 5.03 -5.56 9.07
CA ASN A 32 6.45 -5.33 9.32
C ASN A 32 7.10 -4.51 8.20
N ASP A 33 8.39 -4.19 8.35
CA ASP A 33 9.14 -3.39 7.37
C ASP A 33 9.04 -3.96 5.95
N LYS A 34 9.07 -5.30 5.80
CA LYS A 34 9.01 -5.93 4.47
C LYS A 34 7.62 -5.80 3.83
N VAL A 35 6.56 -5.92 4.63
CA VAL A 35 5.19 -5.66 4.17
C VAL A 35 5.04 -4.21 3.73
N ILE A 36 5.61 -3.26 4.47
CA ILE A 36 5.57 -1.83 4.14
C ILE A 36 6.28 -1.55 2.80
N GLU A 37 7.45 -2.14 2.58
CA GLU A 37 8.17 -2.05 1.30
C GLU A 37 7.36 -2.61 0.13
N LEU A 38 6.78 -3.81 0.28
CA LEU A 38 6.00 -4.43 -0.79
C LEU A 38 4.71 -3.66 -1.11
N VAL A 39 4.06 -3.09 -0.09
CA VAL A 39 2.90 -2.21 -0.29
C VAL A 39 3.33 -0.94 -1.03
N TRP A 40 4.48 -0.34 -0.67
CA TRP A 40 5.01 0.82 -1.37
C TRP A 40 5.33 0.56 -2.85
N GLU A 41 5.94 -0.58 -3.15
CA GLU A 41 6.21 -1.04 -4.52
C GLU A 41 4.92 -1.26 -5.32
N MET A 42 3.95 -1.97 -4.72
CA MET A 42 2.63 -2.22 -5.30
C MET A 42 1.94 -0.91 -5.68
N LEU A 43 1.88 0.05 -4.74
CA LEU A 43 1.30 1.37 -4.98
C LEU A 43 2.07 2.15 -6.06
N SER A 44 3.39 2.07 -6.06
CA SER A 44 4.23 2.72 -7.08
C SER A 44 4.00 2.14 -8.48
N SER A 45 3.71 0.84 -8.60
CA SER A 45 3.37 0.19 -9.88
C SER A 45 2.05 0.69 -10.47
N SER A 46 1.15 1.25 -9.64
CA SER A 46 -0.11 1.82 -10.10
C SER A 46 0.04 3.17 -10.82
N LYS A 47 1.26 3.75 -10.87
CA LYS A 47 1.58 5.02 -11.54
C LYS A 47 1.19 5.05 -13.02
N GLU A 48 1.25 3.92 -13.71
CA GLU A 48 0.91 3.81 -15.12
C GLU A 48 -0.59 3.98 -15.40
N CYS A 49 -1.43 3.91 -14.35
CA CYS A 49 -2.85 4.20 -14.45
C CYS A 49 -3.14 5.66 -14.04
N THR A 50 -3.30 6.55 -15.02
CA THR A 50 -3.80 7.92 -14.82
C THR A 50 -5.16 7.97 -14.10
N LYS A 51 -5.95 6.90 -14.22
CA LYS A 51 -7.22 6.73 -13.51
C LYS A 51 -7.08 6.26 -12.06
N ALA A 52 -5.88 5.91 -11.57
CA ALA A 52 -5.62 5.39 -10.22
C ALA A 52 -4.86 6.37 -9.31
N MET A 53 -4.89 7.67 -9.60
CA MET A 53 -4.08 8.70 -8.94
C MET A 53 -4.22 8.77 -7.40
N ASN A 54 -5.31 8.26 -6.82
CA ASN A 54 -5.47 8.22 -5.37
C ASN A 54 -4.56 7.19 -4.69
N PHE A 55 -4.24 6.10 -5.40
CA PHE A 55 -3.41 4.99 -4.95
C PHE A 55 -1.92 5.24 -5.16
N VAL A 56 -1.60 6.18 -6.05
CA VAL A 56 -0.24 6.45 -6.44
C VAL A 56 0.46 7.32 -5.38
N PRO A 57 1.61 6.89 -4.84
CA PRO A 57 2.43 7.76 -4.04
C PRO A 57 2.96 8.89 -4.92
N ARG A 58 2.85 10.12 -4.44
CA ARG A 58 3.31 11.29 -5.20
C ARG A 58 4.83 11.18 -5.43
N PRO A 59 5.33 11.58 -6.62
CA PRO A 59 6.76 11.47 -6.90
C PRO A 59 7.58 12.35 -5.95
N GLN A 60 8.67 11.82 -5.44
CA GLN A 60 9.79 12.59 -4.91
C GLN A 60 10.95 12.53 -5.90
N GLY A 61 11.68 13.63 -6.03
CA GLY A 61 12.83 13.70 -6.93
C GLY A 61 13.99 12.76 -6.56
N LEU A 62 14.04 12.26 -5.32
CA LEU A 62 15.04 11.33 -4.80
C LEU A 62 14.37 10.13 -4.09
N VAL A 63 15.19 9.15 -3.66
CA VAL A 63 14.76 7.99 -2.87
C VAL A 63 13.92 8.43 -1.68
N ALA A 64 12.72 7.85 -1.54
CA ALA A 64 11.78 8.16 -0.47
C ALA A 64 12.36 7.80 0.91
N SER A 65 12.39 8.78 1.83
CA SER A 65 12.75 8.52 3.24
C SER A 65 11.64 7.72 3.95
N PRO A 66 11.95 6.97 5.03
CA PRO A 66 10.92 6.25 5.79
C PRO A 66 9.79 7.15 6.31
N MET A 67 10.13 8.34 6.82
CA MET A 67 9.15 9.32 7.28
C MET A 67 8.25 9.82 6.13
N TYR A 68 8.78 9.92 4.92
CA TYR A 68 7.97 10.25 3.75
C TYR A 68 7.02 9.12 3.37
N VAL A 69 7.51 7.88 3.37
CA VAL A 69 6.69 6.69 3.12
C VAL A 69 5.51 6.66 4.10
N ALA A 70 5.76 6.88 5.40
CA ALA A 70 4.72 6.97 6.42
C ALA A 70 3.66 8.04 6.10
N LYS A 71 4.11 9.27 5.79
CA LYS A 71 3.21 10.39 5.45
C LYS A 71 2.37 10.11 4.21
N GLU A 72 2.94 9.52 3.17
CA GLU A 72 2.18 9.21 1.95
C GLU A 72 1.23 8.03 2.13
N LEU A 73 1.60 6.99 2.87
CA LEU A 73 0.69 5.88 3.19
C LEU A 73 -0.55 6.40 3.94
N ALA A 74 -0.36 7.28 4.93
CA ALA A 74 -1.48 7.92 5.64
C ALA A 74 -2.39 8.73 4.71
N LYS A 75 -1.81 9.53 3.79
CA LYS A 75 -2.61 10.28 2.80
C LYS A 75 -3.37 9.37 1.84
N ILE A 76 -2.75 8.27 1.40
CA ILE A 76 -3.40 7.28 0.53
C ILE A 76 -4.58 6.66 1.29
N ALA A 77 -4.37 6.17 2.51
CA ALA A 77 -5.43 5.59 3.34
C ALA A 77 -6.61 6.56 3.58
N TYR A 78 -6.31 7.85 3.80
CA TYR A 78 -7.32 8.89 3.89
C TYR A 78 -8.13 9.04 2.60
N ARG A 79 -7.47 9.18 1.44
CA ARG A 79 -8.15 9.29 0.13
C ARG A 79 -9.07 8.10 -0.15
N LEU A 80 -8.65 6.90 0.22
CA LEU A 80 -9.45 5.67 0.11
C LEU A 80 -10.67 5.64 1.02
N SER A 81 -10.58 6.31 2.16
CA SER A 81 -11.69 6.37 3.12
C SER A 81 -12.71 7.46 2.75
N SER A 82 -12.28 8.50 2.01
CA SER A 82 -13.11 9.66 1.68
C SER A 82 -13.83 9.57 0.33
N GLN A 83 -13.38 8.74 -0.61
CA GLN A 83 -14.00 8.60 -1.93
C GLN A 83 -14.85 7.33 -2.03
N LYS A 84 -16.07 7.44 -2.57
CA LYS A 84 -17.05 6.33 -2.73
C LYS A 84 -17.08 5.71 -4.13
N ASP A 85 -16.31 6.22 -5.08
CA ASP A 85 -16.45 5.88 -6.50
C ASP A 85 -15.45 4.81 -6.92
N ASP A 86 -15.69 3.55 -6.54
CA ASP A 86 -14.76 2.41 -6.73
C ASP A 86 -14.67 1.90 -8.18
N SER A 87 -15.59 2.31 -9.06
CA SER A 87 -15.79 1.69 -10.37
C SER A 87 -14.65 1.94 -11.37
N VAL A 88 -14.03 3.13 -11.31
CA VAL A 88 -13.00 3.57 -12.25
C VAL A 88 -11.62 2.91 -11.96
N TYR A 89 -11.47 2.27 -10.80
CA TYR A 89 -10.18 1.85 -10.26
C TYR A 89 -9.91 0.33 -10.34
N HIS A 90 -10.93 -0.48 -10.59
CA HIS A 90 -10.86 -1.93 -10.36
C HIS A 90 -9.77 -2.64 -11.19
N ILE A 91 -9.63 -2.32 -12.47
CA ILE A 91 -8.64 -2.97 -13.37
C ILE A 91 -7.21 -2.65 -12.93
N CYS A 92 -6.93 -1.39 -12.60
CA CYS A 92 -5.61 -0.95 -12.17
C CYS A 92 -5.25 -1.51 -10.79
N LYS A 93 -6.23 -1.59 -9.89
CA LYS A 93 -6.11 -2.25 -8.59
C LYS A 93 -5.71 -3.72 -8.76
N VAL A 94 -6.42 -4.46 -9.61
CA VAL A 94 -6.12 -5.88 -9.87
C VAL A 94 -4.74 -6.05 -10.52
N PHE A 95 -4.38 -5.18 -11.46
CA PHE A 95 -3.10 -5.26 -12.16
C PHE A 95 -1.91 -4.98 -11.25
N SER A 96 -1.95 -3.89 -10.47
CA SER A 96 -0.88 -3.53 -9.52
C SER A 96 -0.77 -4.51 -8.35
N ALA A 97 -1.89 -5.08 -7.89
CA ALA A 97 -1.90 -6.14 -6.87
C ALA A 97 -1.37 -7.49 -7.38
N ARG A 98 -1.30 -7.69 -8.71
CA ARG A 98 -0.93 -8.97 -9.32
C ARG A 98 0.53 -9.30 -8.98
N GLY A 99 0.73 -10.47 -8.40
CA GLY A 99 2.05 -10.95 -7.99
C GLY A 99 2.58 -10.39 -6.66
N TYR A 100 1.89 -9.42 -6.05
CA TYR A 100 2.22 -8.93 -4.70
C TYR A 100 1.45 -9.64 -3.60
N ALA A 101 0.26 -10.18 -3.87
CA ALA A 101 -0.57 -10.88 -2.89
C ALA A 101 0.22 -11.96 -2.11
N THR A 102 0.88 -12.87 -2.84
CA THR A 102 1.68 -13.95 -2.25
C THR A 102 2.89 -13.43 -1.50
N LYS A 103 3.60 -12.45 -2.08
CA LYS A 103 4.79 -11.85 -1.46
C LYS A 103 4.46 -11.16 -0.14
N ILE A 104 3.38 -10.38 -0.11
CA ILE A 104 2.91 -9.68 1.10
C ILE A 104 2.47 -10.69 2.16
N LYS A 105 1.80 -11.78 1.77
CA LYS A 105 1.40 -12.83 2.70
C LYS A 105 2.61 -13.52 3.33
N LEU A 106 3.61 -13.86 2.52
CA LEU A 106 4.87 -14.45 3.00
C LEU A 106 5.62 -13.49 3.92
N ALA A 107 5.76 -12.23 3.51
CA ALA A 107 6.39 -11.20 4.32
C ALA A 107 5.67 -11.02 5.67
N GLY A 108 4.34 -11.06 5.70
CA GLY A 108 3.55 -11.00 6.93
C GLY A 108 3.68 -12.24 7.82
N MET A 109 4.25 -13.32 7.32
CA MET A 109 4.64 -14.50 8.10
C MET A 109 6.12 -14.43 8.57
N GLY A 110 6.84 -13.35 8.23
CA GLY A 110 8.26 -13.20 8.49
C GLY A 110 9.17 -13.94 7.51
N LEU A 111 8.66 -14.31 6.32
CA LEU A 111 9.37 -15.03 5.26
C LEU A 111 9.76 -14.14 4.08
#